data_AF-A0A2W7IJR3-F1
#
_entry.id   AF-A0A2W7IJR3-F1
#
_cell.length_a   1.000
_cell.length_b   1.000
_cell.length_c   1.000
_cell.angle_alpha   90.00
_cell.angle_beta   90.00
_cell.angle_gamma   90.00
#
_symmetry.space_group_name_H-M   'P 1'
#
loop_
_entity.id
_entity.type
_entity.pdbx_description
1 polymer ?
#
loop_
_entity_poly.entity_id
_entity_poly.type
_entity_poly.pdbx_seq_one_letter_code
_entity_poly.pdbx_strand_id
1 'polypeptide(L)'
;MKYNTLIIEKKEYDLIKRIISMGKYQKDDTYKTSISKLKEELTKAQIVKKDKLPNDVIRFNSYVTIKTPFLEKTYQLVTPEHSDLKNNKISFLAPMGLALFGYAKDDEITWHFPSGESTIKIIDVTQTS
;
A
#
# COMPACT_ATOMS: atom_id res chain seq x y z
N MET A 1 -0.80 -9.42 -10.08
CA MET A 1 0.46 -8.66 -9.90
C MET A 1 1.25 -8.63 -11.19
N LYS A 2 1.35 -7.45 -11.80
CA LYS A 2 2.05 -7.11 -13.03
C LYS A 2 3.54 -7.46 -12.99
N TYR A 3 4.17 -7.23 -11.84
CA TYR A 3 5.60 -7.47 -11.63
C TYR A 3 5.91 -8.75 -10.84
N ASN A 4 4.92 -9.64 -10.64
CA ASN A 4 5.02 -10.90 -9.87
C ASN A 4 5.38 -10.76 -8.38
N THR A 5 5.97 -9.65 -7.96
CA THR A 5 6.34 -9.31 -6.59
C THR A 5 6.20 -7.81 -6.37
N LEU A 6 6.22 -7.38 -5.10
CA LEU A 6 6.25 -5.95 -4.76
C LEU A 6 7.58 -5.36 -5.22
N ILE A 7 7.55 -4.17 -5.82
CA ILE A 7 8.76 -3.40 -6.11
C ILE A 7 8.81 -2.23 -5.13
N ILE A 8 9.91 -2.09 -4.40
CA ILE A 8 10.01 -1.09 -3.32
C ILE A 8 11.37 -0.39 -3.39
N GLU A 9 11.39 0.95 -3.22
CA GLU A 9 12.64 1.69 -3.04
C GLU A 9 13.31 1.28 -1.73
N LYS A 10 14.63 1.07 -1.75
CA LYS A 10 15.41 0.71 -0.56
C LYS A 10 15.12 1.57 0.68
N LYS A 11 15.01 2.89 0.53
CA LYS A 11 14.73 3.81 1.66
C LYS A 11 13.33 3.59 2.25
N GLU A 12 12.34 3.38 1.39
CA GLU A 12 10.96 3.13 1.82
C GLU A 12 10.80 1.77 2.47
N TYR A 13 11.51 0.76 1.96
CA TYR A 13 11.55 -0.57 2.58
C TYR A 13 12.07 -0.51 4.02
N ASP A 14 13.16 0.22 4.26
CA ASP A 14 13.72 0.40 5.61
C ASP A 14 12.78 1.22 6.51
N LEU A 15 12.13 2.25 5.95
CA LEU A 15 11.11 3.04 6.65
C LEU A 15 9.91 2.18 7.06
N ILE A 16 9.39 1.35 6.17
CA ILE A 16 8.26 0.44 6.43
C ILE A 16 8.59 -0.53 7.54
N LYS A 17 9.78 -1.16 7.50
CA LYS A 17 10.22 -2.05 8.59
C LYS A 17 10.22 -1.32 9.93
N ARG A 18 10.74 -0.09 9.95
CA ARG A 18 10.78 0.73 11.15
C ARG A 18 9.38 1.06 11.65
N ILE A 19 8.48 1.51 10.77
CA ILE A 19 7.08 1.82 11.11
C ILE A 19 6.36 0.59 11.67
N ILE A 20 6.49 -0.58 11.02
CA ILE A 20 5.86 -1.83 11.45
C ILE A 20 6.43 -2.29 12.80
N SER A 21 7.74 -2.15 13.02
CA SER A 21 8.41 -2.61 14.25
C SER A 21 8.14 -1.71 15.44
N MET A 22 8.02 -0.40 15.23
CA MET A 22 7.66 0.58 16.27
C MET A 22 6.16 0.59 16.59
N GLY A 23 5.35 -0.03 15.72
CA GLY A 23 3.91 -0.06 15.86
C GLY A 23 3.46 -0.85 17.08
N LYS A 24 3.18 -0.14 18.20
CA LYS A 24 2.38 -0.63 19.33
C LYS A 24 0.88 -0.82 18.96
N TYR A 25 0.58 -1.29 17.76
CA TYR A 25 -0.76 -1.28 17.20
C TYR A 25 -1.35 -2.70 17.19
N GLN A 26 -1.92 -3.11 18.33
CA GLN A 26 -2.86 -4.23 18.36
C GLN A 26 -4.28 -3.68 18.14
N LYS A 27 -4.65 -3.47 16.88
CA LYS A 27 -6.04 -3.24 16.51
C LYS A 27 -6.55 -4.52 15.88
N ASP A 28 -7.40 -5.28 16.58
CA ASP A 28 -8.14 -6.44 16.05
C ASP A 28 -7.34 -7.51 15.25
N ASP A 29 -8.03 -8.58 14.86
CA ASP A 29 -7.43 -9.72 14.14
C ASP A 29 -7.27 -9.45 12.63
N THR A 30 -8.06 -8.54 12.07
CA THR A 30 -8.00 -8.18 10.65
C THR A 30 -6.71 -7.45 10.33
N TYR A 31 -6.30 -6.52 11.21
CA TYR A 31 -5.02 -5.83 11.07
C TYR A 31 -3.82 -6.78 11.21
N LYS A 32 -3.86 -7.71 12.17
CA LYS A 32 -2.79 -8.71 12.35
C LYS A 32 -2.62 -9.55 11.10
N THR A 33 -3.72 -9.98 10.50
CA THR A 33 -3.74 -10.70 9.21
C THR A 33 -3.13 -9.85 8.10
N SER A 34 -3.52 -8.58 7.99
CA SER A 34 -2.97 -7.65 6.99
C SER A 34 -1.45 -7.47 7.13
N ILE A 35 -0.96 -7.28 8.37
CA ILE A 35 0.47 -7.16 8.65
C ILE A 35 1.22 -8.46 8.34
N SER A 36 0.64 -9.61 8.67
CA SER A 36 1.26 -10.92 8.37
C SER A 36 1.41 -11.12 6.86
N LYS A 37 0.35 -10.84 6.10
CA LYS A 37 0.37 -10.92 4.63
C LYS A 37 1.40 -9.97 4.03
N LEU A 38 1.41 -8.71 4.44
CA LEU A 38 2.40 -7.74 3.98
C LEU A 38 3.83 -8.19 4.33
N LYS A 39 4.07 -8.70 5.55
CA LYS A 39 5.39 -9.21 5.93
C LYS A 39 5.86 -10.34 5.01
N GLU A 40 4.96 -11.25 4.64
CA GLU A 40 5.27 -12.32 3.68
C GLU A 40 5.65 -11.76 2.31
N GLU A 41 4.86 -10.83 1.78
CA GLU A 41 5.15 -10.18 0.49
C GLU A 41 6.49 -9.42 0.53
N LEU A 42 6.78 -8.73 1.64
CA LEU A 42 8.04 -8.03 1.87
C LEU A 42 9.26 -8.96 1.90
N THR A 43 9.10 -10.25 2.20
CA THR A 43 10.22 -11.23 2.10
C THR A 43 10.57 -11.57 0.66
N LYS A 44 9.61 -11.44 -0.26
CA LYS A 44 9.75 -11.74 -1.69
C LYS A 44 9.95 -10.49 -2.54
N ALA A 45 9.82 -9.30 -1.94
CA ALA A 45 9.85 -8.01 -2.62
C ALA A 45 11.18 -7.74 -3.33
N GLN A 46 11.10 -7.17 -4.52
CA GLN A 46 12.25 -6.67 -5.26
C GLN A 46 12.63 -5.28 -4.74
N ILE A 47 13.80 -5.17 -4.12
CA ILE A 47 14.30 -3.91 -3.58
C ILE A 47 15.17 -3.21 -4.63
N VAL A 48 14.77 -2.00 -5.00
CA VAL A 48 15.42 -1.22 -6.08
C VAL A 48 15.91 0.14 -5.59
N LYS A 49 16.79 0.76 -6.39
CA LYS A 49 17.11 2.19 -6.24
C LYS A 49 15.98 3.05 -6.81
N LYS A 50 15.87 4.30 -6.36
CA LYS A 50 14.82 5.25 -6.79
C LYS A 50 14.73 5.40 -8.31
N ASP A 51 15.87 5.48 -8.99
CA ASP A 51 15.97 5.60 -10.46
C ASP A 51 15.53 4.35 -11.22
N LYS A 52 15.39 3.22 -10.52
CA LYS A 52 14.94 1.93 -11.06
C LYS A 52 13.52 1.56 -10.63
N LEU A 53 12.86 2.40 -9.83
CA LEU A 53 11.47 2.17 -9.40
C LEU A 53 10.51 2.63 -10.52
N PRO A 54 9.69 1.73 -11.10
CA PRO A 54 8.74 2.10 -12.14
C PRO A 54 7.76 3.18 -11.68
N ASN A 55 7.36 4.05 -12.60
CA ASN A 55 6.49 5.20 -12.28
C ASN A 55 5.05 4.83 -11.96
N ASP A 56 4.64 3.62 -12.33
CA ASP A 56 3.31 3.07 -12.08
C ASP A 56 3.25 2.24 -10.79
N VAL A 57 4.35 2.13 -10.03
CA VAL A 57 4.37 1.46 -8.72
C VAL A 57 3.98 2.45 -7.63
N ILE A 58 3.12 1.98 -6.73
CA ILE A 58 2.63 2.72 -5.58
C ILE A 58 3.74 2.82 -4.52
N ARG A 59 4.12 4.05 -4.18
CA ARG A 59 5.10 4.42 -3.18
C ARG A 59 4.54 5.52 -2.27
N PHE A 60 5.31 5.98 -1.28
CA PHE A 60 4.85 7.09 -0.45
C PHE A 60 4.62 8.33 -1.31
N ASN A 61 3.53 9.03 -1.00
CA ASN A 61 2.99 10.20 -1.69
C ASN A 61 2.48 9.95 -3.11
N SER A 62 2.39 8.70 -3.58
CA SER A 62 1.65 8.39 -4.81
C SER A 62 0.16 8.71 -4.63
N TYR A 63 -0.44 9.28 -5.67
CA TYR A 63 -1.88 9.32 -5.85
C TYR A 63 -2.32 8.03 -6.55
N VAL A 64 -3.28 7.33 -5.97
CA VAL A 64 -3.73 6.02 -6.41
C VAL A 64 -5.23 6.06 -6.61
N THR A 65 -5.68 5.77 -7.82
CA THR A 65 -7.11 5.57 -8.11
C THR A 65 -7.42 4.09 -8.01
N ILE A 66 -8.30 3.73 -7.09
CA ILE A 66 -8.75 2.35 -6.90
C ILE A 66 -10.21 2.21 -7.33
N LYS A 67 -10.56 1.00 -7.75
CA LYS A 67 -11.93 0.59 -8.05
C LYS A 67 -12.27 -0.68 -7.30
N THR A 68 -13.41 -0.65 -6.61
CA THR A 68 -14.06 -1.80 -5.99
C THR A 68 -15.47 -1.95 -6.60
N PRO A 69 -16.24 -3.01 -6.28
CA PRO A 69 -17.62 -3.12 -6.74
C PRO A 69 -18.54 -1.95 -6.33
N PHE A 70 -18.16 -1.20 -5.29
CA PHE A 70 -19.01 -0.16 -4.69
C PHE A 70 -18.49 1.27 -4.90
N LEU A 71 -17.22 1.44 -5.28
CA LEU A 71 -16.58 2.75 -5.32
C LEU A 71 -15.41 2.80 -6.31
N GLU A 72 -15.26 3.94 -6.98
CA GLU A 72 -14.03 4.33 -7.65
C GLU A 72 -13.54 5.64 -7.02
N LYS A 73 -12.34 5.66 -6.44
CA LYS A 73 -11.85 6.81 -5.69
C LYS A 73 -10.33 6.91 -5.69
N THR A 74 -9.85 8.15 -5.72
CA THR A 74 -8.43 8.50 -5.64
C THR A 74 -8.03 8.85 -4.20
N TYR A 75 -6.90 8.31 -3.77
CA TYR A 75 -6.28 8.60 -2.48
C TYR A 75 -4.81 8.92 -2.65
N GLN A 76 -4.25 9.71 -1.73
CA GLN A 76 -2.81 9.83 -1.58
C GLN A 76 -2.34 8.88 -0.49
N LEU A 77 -1.39 7.99 -0.81
CA LEU A 77 -0.80 7.09 0.18
C LEU A 77 0.31 7.81 0.94
N VAL A 78 0.16 7.99 2.25
CA VAL A 78 1.09 8.79 3.07
C VAL A 78 1.58 8.02 4.28
N THR A 79 2.64 8.52 4.92
CA THR A 79 3.07 8.02 6.23
C THR A 79 2.04 8.36 7.32
N PRO A 80 2.01 7.61 8.44
CA PRO A 80 1.00 7.78 9.49
C PRO A 80 0.83 9.22 10.00
N GLU A 81 1.94 9.93 10.17
CA GLU A 81 1.99 11.30 10.68
C GLU A 81 1.44 12.35 9.70
N HIS A 82 1.28 12.00 8.42
CA HIS A 82 0.69 12.86 7.39
C HIS A 82 -0.75 12.47 7.00
N SER A 83 -1.35 11.50 7.70
CA SER A 83 -2.68 11.01 7.37
C SER A 83 -3.78 12.05 7.62
N ASP A 84 -4.68 12.20 6.64
CA ASP A 84 -5.78 13.15 6.67
C ASP A 84 -6.89 12.69 5.73
N LEU A 85 -7.86 11.97 6.30
CA LEU A 85 -8.97 11.40 5.54
C LEU A 85 -9.87 12.47 4.91
N LYS A 86 -9.96 13.68 5.48
CA LYS A 86 -10.77 14.77 4.90
C LYS A 86 -10.21 15.20 3.55
N ASN A 87 -8.89 15.12 3.39
CA ASN A 87 -8.16 15.44 2.17
C ASN A 87 -7.76 14.18 1.37
N ASN A 88 -8.45 13.04 1.58
CA ASN A 88 -8.17 11.76 0.91
C ASN A 88 -6.73 11.25 1.07
N LYS A 89 -6.04 11.63 2.14
CA LYS A 89 -4.70 11.11 2.49
C LYS A 89 -4.83 9.92 3.42
N ILE A 90 -4.55 8.72 2.90
CA ILE A 90 -4.65 7.47 3.64
C ILE A 90 -3.26 7.11 4.18
N SER A 91 -3.21 6.79 5.48
CA SER A 91 -2.02 6.22 6.12
C SER A 91 -1.68 4.87 5.49
N PHE A 92 -0.40 4.62 5.23
CA PHE A 92 0.13 3.29 4.94
C PHE A 92 -0.27 2.24 5.98
N LEU A 93 -0.45 2.63 7.25
CA LEU A 93 -0.90 1.72 8.31
C LEU A 93 -2.43 1.51 8.35
N ALA A 94 -3.21 2.15 7.48
CA ALA A 94 -4.61 1.76 7.32
C ALA A 94 -4.71 0.43 6.54
N PRO A 95 -5.77 -0.38 6.72
CA PRO A 95 -5.94 -1.62 5.96
C PRO A 95 -5.80 -1.42 4.44
N MET A 96 -6.37 -0.34 3.91
CA MET A 96 -6.24 0.02 2.49
C MET A 96 -4.79 0.39 2.11
N GLY A 97 -4.06 1.09 2.99
CA GLY A 97 -2.67 1.45 2.73
C GLY A 97 -1.73 0.24 2.72
N LEU A 98 -1.94 -0.71 3.63
CA LEU A 98 -1.19 -1.98 3.69
C LEU A 98 -1.42 -2.83 2.44
N ALA A 99 -2.64 -2.83 1.92
CA ALA A 99 -3.02 -3.59 0.73
C ALA A 99 -2.42 -3.05 -0.57
N LEU A 100 -2.11 -1.74 -0.65
CA LEU A 100 -1.74 -1.06 -1.90
C LEU A 100 -0.24 -0.86 -2.10
N PHE A 101 0.54 -0.74 -1.02
CA PHE A 101 1.94 -0.33 -1.12
C PHE A 101 2.77 -1.33 -1.96
N GLY A 102 3.55 -0.84 -2.92
CA GLY A 102 4.43 -1.67 -3.76
C GLY A 102 3.76 -2.42 -4.91
N TYR A 103 2.42 -2.39 -4.99
CA TYR A 103 1.66 -2.82 -6.16
C TYR A 103 1.69 -1.76 -7.27
N ALA A 104 1.27 -2.11 -8.48
CA ALA A 104 1.34 -1.24 -9.64
C ALA A 104 -0.03 -0.97 -10.29
N LYS A 105 -0.07 0.01 -11.20
CA LYS A 105 -1.20 0.21 -12.10
C LYS A 105 -1.59 -1.09 -12.81
N ASP A 106 -2.89 -1.28 -12.97
CA ASP A 106 -3.55 -2.46 -13.54
C ASP A 106 -3.51 -3.72 -12.67
N ASP A 107 -2.91 -3.65 -11.48
CA ASP A 107 -2.99 -4.76 -10.52
C ASP A 107 -4.40 -4.92 -9.96
N GLU A 108 -4.74 -6.18 -9.72
CA GLU A 108 -5.92 -6.60 -8.98
C GLU A 108 -5.49 -7.33 -7.72
N ILE A 109 -6.06 -6.94 -6.58
CA ILE A 109 -5.64 -7.34 -5.24
C ILE A 109 -6.88 -7.80 -4.47
N THR A 110 -6.87 -9.05 -4.02
CA THR A 110 -7.85 -9.54 -3.05
C THR A 110 -7.29 -9.35 -1.64
N TRP A 111 -8.02 -8.62 -0.80
CA TRP A 111 -7.59 -8.29 0.56
C TRP A 111 -8.73 -8.42 1.57
N HIS A 112 -8.38 -8.81 2.80
CA HIS A 112 -9.32 -8.90 3.91
C HIS A 112 -9.43 -7.56 4.63
N PHE A 113 -10.58 -6.91 4.50
CA PHE A 113 -10.92 -5.68 5.20
C PHE A 113 -11.82 -5.97 6.41
N PRO A 114 -12.00 -5.01 7.34
CA PRO A 114 -12.93 -5.19 8.46
C PRO A 114 -14.37 -5.49 8.03
N SER A 115 -14.76 -5.07 6.82
CA SER A 115 -16.08 -5.37 6.22
C SER A 115 -16.15 -6.71 5.49
N GLY A 116 -15.07 -7.50 5.47
CA GLY A 116 -14.94 -8.74 4.71
C GLY A 116 -13.90 -8.66 3.60
N GLU A 117 -13.77 -9.75 2.84
CA GLU A 117 -12.89 -9.81 1.68
C GLU A 117 -13.41 -8.90 0.54
N SER A 118 -12.50 -8.17 -0.10
CA SER A 118 -12.81 -7.37 -1.28
C SER A 118 -11.68 -7.43 -2.28
N THR A 119 -12.06 -7.46 -3.55
CA THR A 119 -11.17 -7.26 -4.68
C THR A 119 -11.05 -5.77 -4.99
N ILE A 120 -9.82 -5.30 -5.16
CA ILE A 120 -9.47 -3.92 -5.52
C ILE A 120 -8.70 -3.95 -6.82
N LYS A 121 -9.12 -3.14 -7.78
CA LYS A 121 -8.35 -2.87 -8.99
C LYS A 121 -7.67 -1.52 -8.90
N ILE A 122 -6.38 -1.46 -9.18
CA ILE A 122 -5.61 -0.21 -9.27
C ILE A 122 -5.77 0.33 -10.69
N ILE A 123 -6.54 1.39 -10.83
CA ILE A 123 -6.88 2.01 -12.12
C ILE A 123 -5.77 2.95 -12.57
N ASP A 124 -5.20 3.71 -11.65
CA ASP A 124 -4.14 4.66 -11.98
C ASP A 124 -3.21 4.91 -10.80
N VAL A 125 -1.96 5.23 -11.13
CA VAL A 125 -0.92 5.61 -10.17
C VAL A 125 -0.18 6.82 -10.73
N THR A 126 -0.28 7.93 -10.01
CA THR A 126 0.40 9.19 -10.34
C THR A 126 1.37 9.55 -9.24
N GLN A 127 2.57 9.99 -9.63
CA GLN A 127 3.64 10.33 -8.71
C GLN A 127 3.64 11.83 -8.44
N THR A 128 3.88 12.22 -7.20
CA THR A 128 4.12 13.63 -6.89
C THR A 128 5.47 14.02 -7.48
N SER A 129 5.52 15.13 -8.22
CA SER A 129 6.76 15.69 -8.80
C SER A 129 7.69 16.23 -7.72
#